data_AF-A0A6P6FRN8-F1
#
_entry.id   AF-A0A6P6FRN8-F1
#
_cell.length_a   1.000
_cell.length_b   1.000
_cell.length_c   1.000
_cell.angle_alpha   90.00
_cell.angle_beta   90.00
_cell.angle_gamma   90.00
#
_symmetry.space_group_name_H-M   'P 1'
#
loop_
_entity.id
_entity.type
_entity.pdbx_description
1 polymer ?
#
loop_
_entity_poly.entity_id
_entity_poly.type
_entity_poly.pdbx_seq_one_letter_code
_entity_poly.pdbx_strand_id
1 'polypeptide(L)'
;KGLGIDNATSLEETQKFVNLMWPTGKDQFCEVINPYAKLLGNLTEFALEVVWSNDRIKACNHRVITSGKGERYSLGLFTFNNGVIQVPKELVDEKHPLLYKPFDHPEFIRFFLNADEAIKSANPIKTFLIS
;
A
#
# COMPACT_ATOMS: atom_id res chain seq x y z
N LYS A 1 -18.42 -1.90 -0.90
CA LYS A 1 -18.01 -0.54 -1.35
C LYS A 1 -17.09 0.02 -0.28
N GLY A 2 -15.87 0.42 -0.66
CA GLY A 2 -14.92 1.07 0.26
C GLY A 2 -15.03 2.58 0.19
N LEU A 3 -14.55 3.27 1.21
CA LEU A 3 -14.33 4.71 1.25
C LEU A 3 -12.84 4.92 1.58
N GLY A 4 -12.22 5.90 0.93
CA GLY A 4 -10.80 6.23 1.12
C GLY A 4 -10.63 7.68 1.58
N ILE A 5 -9.47 7.97 2.15
CA ILE A 5 -9.03 9.33 2.48
C ILE A 5 -7.88 9.65 1.54
N ASP A 6 -8.08 10.60 0.64
CA ASP A 6 -6.98 11.15 -0.13
C ASP A 6 -6.10 11.99 0.81
N ASN A 7 -4.77 11.85 0.70
CA ASN A 7 -3.81 12.53 1.57
C ASN A 7 -4.03 12.31 3.08
N ALA A 8 -4.07 11.04 3.51
CA ALA A 8 -4.26 10.65 4.92
C ALA A 8 -3.18 11.18 5.90
N THR A 9 -2.10 11.80 5.41
CA THR A 9 -1.11 12.50 6.26
C THR A 9 -1.58 13.90 6.70
N SER A 10 -2.62 14.43 6.05
CA SER A 10 -3.28 15.68 6.44
C SER A 10 -4.23 15.45 7.60
N LEU A 11 -4.08 16.26 8.66
CA LEU A 11 -5.01 16.25 9.79
C LEU A 11 -6.43 16.63 9.32
N GLU A 12 -6.52 17.60 8.41
CA GLU A 12 -7.79 18.12 7.92
C GLU A 12 -8.57 17.04 7.16
N GLU A 13 -7.93 16.33 6.24
CA GLU A 13 -8.57 15.27 5.45
C GLU A 13 -8.96 14.08 6.32
N THR A 14 -8.10 13.73 7.29
CA THR A 14 -8.42 12.70 8.29
C THR A 14 -9.65 13.09 9.11
N GLN A 15 -9.74 14.35 9.56
CA GLN A 15 -10.87 14.83 10.34
C GLN A 15 -12.16 14.86 9.52
N LYS A 16 -12.12 15.29 8.25
CA LYS A 16 -13.28 15.24 7.35
C LYS A 16 -13.85 13.83 7.24
N PHE A 17 -12.97 12.84 7.06
CA PHE A 17 -13.38 11.44 6.97
C PHE A 17 -13.95 10.90 8.29
N VAL A 18 -13.34 11.22 9.42
CA VAL A 18 -13.86 10.80 10.74
C VAL A 18 -15.24 11.38 10.99
N ASN A 19 -15.46 12.66 10.67
CA ASN A 19 -16.75 13.32 10.83
C ASN A 19 -17.83 12.71 9.90
N LEU A 20 -17.44 12.24 8.71
CA LEU A 20 -18.32 11.51 7.81
C LEU A 20 -18.71 10.14 8.38
N MET A 21 -17.76 9.40 8.94
CA MET A 21 -17.96 8.03 9.41
C MET A 21 -18.61 7.96 10.81
N TRP A 22 -18.31 8.92 11.68
CA TRP A 22 -18.81 9.02 13.05
C TRP A 22 -19.24 10.46 13.37
N PRO A 23 -20.41 10.91 12.87
CA PRO A 23 -20.90 12.27 13.08
C PRO A 23 -21.13 12.64 14.56
N THR A 24 -21.26 11.62 15.42
CA THR A 24 -21.45 11.76 16.87
C THR A 24 -20.14 11.81 17.67
N GLY A 25 -18.99 11.81 16.99
CA GLY A 25 -17.67 12.08 17.58
C GLY A 25 -16.80 10.83 17.80
N LYS A 26 -15.52 10.93 17.42
CA LYS A 26 -14.47 9.92 17.65
C LYS A 26 -13.06 10.53 17.60
N ASP A 27 -12.85 11.67 18.24
CA ASP A 27 -11.66 12.52 18.06
C ASP A 27 -10.33 11.82 18.40
N GLN A 28 -10.33 10.88 19.35
CA GLN A 28 -9.18 10.02 19.67
C GLN A 28 -8.66 9.22 18.46
N PHE A 29 -9.49 9.01 17.43
CA PHE A 29 -9.07 8.33 16.20
C PHE A 29 -8.07 9.16 15.40
N CYS A 30 -8.29 10.47 15.27
CA CYS A 30 -7.39 11.37 14.56
C CYS A 30 -6.03 11.47 15.27
N GLU A 31 -6.03 11.45 16.61
CA GLU A 31 -4.83 11.49 17.44
C GLU A 31 -3.92 10.27 17.25
N VAL A 32 -4.50 9.10 16.95
CA VAL A 32 -3.72 7.87 16.69
C VAL A 32 -3.34 7.76 15.20
N ILE A 33 -4.29 7.98 14.30
CA ILE A 33 -4.09 7.74 12.87
C ILE A 33 -3.15 8.75 12.23
N ASN A 34 -3.23 10.03 12.59
CA ASN A 34 -2.41 11.06 11.94
C ASN A 34 -0.89 10.91 12.19
N PRO A 35 -0.40 10.80 13.44
CA PRO A 35 1.03 10.57 13.67
C PRO A 35 1.50 9.22 13.11
N TYR A 36 0.66 8.20 13.15
CA TYR A 36 0.96 6.91 12.52
C TYR A 36 1.04 7.02 10.98
N ALA A 37 0.16 7.80 10.36
CA ALA A 37 0.18 8.10 8.93
C ALA A 37 1.41 8.87 8.51
N LYS A 38 1.84 9.84 9.31
CA LYS A 38 3.09 10.58 9.09
C LYS A 38 4.31 9.68 9.25
N LEU A 39 4.33 8.83 10.27
CA LEU A 39 5.41 7.85 10.48
C LEU A 39 5.52 6.89 9.29
N LEU A 40 4.39 6.31 8.87
CA LEU A 40 4.36 5.43 7.71
C LEU A 40 4.70 6.16 6.43
N GLY A 41 4.22 7.39 6.22
CA GLY A 41 4.61 8.24 5.10
C GLY A 41 6.13 8.43 5.00
N ASN A 42 6.80 8.65 6.12
CA ASN A 42 8.26 8.72 6.18
C ASN A 42 8.95 7.36 5.94
N LEU A 43 8.30 6.25 6.31
CA LEU A 43 8.76 4.89 6.00
C LEU A 43 8.40 4.46 4.56
N THR A 44 7.59 5.21 3.83
CA THR A 44 7.07 4.80 2.50
C THR A 44 8.10 4.91 1.39
N GLU A 45 9.28 5.48 1.65
CA GLU A 45 10.41 5.33 0.74
C GLU A 45 10.71 3.85 0.42
N PHE A 46 10.25 2.91 1.27
CA PHE A 46 10.22 1.47 1.01
C PHE A 46 9.08 1.10 0.04
N ALA A 47 9.38 1.32 -1.24
CA ALA A 47 8.78 0.68 -2.40
C ALA A 47 8.37 -0.78 -2.17
N LEU A 48 7.39 -1.28 -2.95
CA LEU A 48 6.97 -2.70 -3.07
C LEU A 48 8.03 -3.66 -2.54
N GLU A 49 7.88 -4.06 -1.28
CA GLU A 49 8.99 -4.64 -0.49
C GLU A 49 9.63 -5.82 -1.21
N VAL A 50 8.83 -6.61 -1.94
CA VAL A 50 9.27 -7.72 -2.78
C VAL A 50 10.23 -7.28 -3.90
N VAL A 51 9.91 -6.23 -4.65
CA VAL A 51 10.76 -5.75 -5.75
C VAL A 51 12.00 -5.10 -5.20
N TRP A 52 11.84 -4.12 -4.29
CA TRP A 52 12.95 -3.37 -3.75
C TRP A 52 13.97 -4.29 -3.07
N SER A 53 13.50 -5.29 -2.33
CA SER A 53 14.40 -6.25 -1.66
C SER A 53 14.97 -7.34 -2.57
N ASN A 54 14.69 -7.32 -3.88
CA ASN A 54 15.06 -8.38 -4.83
C ASN A 54 14.55 -9.77 -4.37
N ASP A 55 13.27 -9.85 -4.00
CA ASP A 55 12.55 -11.05 -3.58
C ASP A 55 12.99 -11.64 -2.21
N ARG A 56 13.79 -10.90 -1.44
CA ARG A 56 14.25 -11.28 -0.09
C ARG A 56 13.18 -11.09 0.98
N ILE A 57 12.35 -10.06 0.84
CA ILE A 57 11.15 -9.83 1.66
C ILE A 57 9.94 -10.34 0.88
N LYS A 58 9.12 -11.18 1.52
CA LYS A 58 7.92 -11.75 0.90
C LYS A 58 6.68 -11.00 1.36
N ALA A 59 5.85 -10.59 0.40
CA ALA A 59 4.53 -10.08 0.69
C ALA A 59 3.67 -11.19 1.32
N CYS A 60 3.02 -10.88 2.44
CA CYS A 60 2.11 -11.78 3.11
C CYS A 60 0.69 -11.61 2.57
N ASN A 61 0.03 -12.72 2.25
CA ASN A 61 -1.39 -12.69 1.94
C ASN A 61 -2.17 -12.62 3.26
N HIS A 62 -2.89 -11.52 3.46
CA HIS A 62 -3.73 -11.31 4.64
C HIS A 62 -5.20 -11.48 4.28
N ARG A 63 -5.96 -12.17 5.13
CA ARG A 63 -7.41 -12.35 4.97
C ARG A 63 -8.12 -11.92 6.25
N VAL A 64 -9.06 -11.00 6.10
CA VAL A 64 -9.99 -10.64 7.19
C VAL A 64 -11.14 -11.64 7.19
N ILE A 65 -11.34 -12.33 8.31
CA ILE A 65 -12.50 -13.19 8.55
C ILE A 65 -13.36 -12.50 9.62
N THR A 66 -14.62 -12.26 9.29
CA THR A 66 -15.60 -11.74 10.25
C THR A 66 -16.26 -12.91 10.97
N SER A 67 -16.26 -12.91 12.31
CA SER A 67 -17.02 -13.86 13.12
C SER A 67 -17.84 -13.11 14.16
N GLY A 68 -19.13 -13.43 14.27
CA GLY A 68 -20.08 -12.74 15.15
C GLY A 68 -21.20 -11.99 14.42
N LYS A 69 -22.17 -11.48 15.19
CA LYS A 69 -23.36 -10.77 14.68
C LYS A 69 -23.19 -9.24 14.60
N GLY A 70 -22.05 -8.71 15.04
CA GLY A 70 -21.78 -7.27 15.09
C GLY A 70 -21.07 -6.76 13.84
N GLU A 71 -21.24 -5.46 13.57
CA GLU A 71 -20.50 -4.78 12.50
C GLU A 71 -19.04 -4.58 12.89
N ARG A 72 -18.13 -4.84 11.95
CA ARG A 72 -16.70 -4.58 12.10
C ARG A 72 -16.27 -3.49 11.13
N TYR A 73 -15.71 -2.42 11.68
CA TYR A 73 -15.06 -1.36 10.92
C TYR A 73 -13.55 -1.59 10.92
N SER A 74 -12.91 -1.39 9.77
CA SER A 74 -11.46 -1.36 9.66
C SER A 74 -11.02 -0.21 8.79
N LEU A 75 -9.95 0.45 9.19
CA LEU A 75 -9.24 1.42 8.37
C LEU A 75 -7.93 0.79 7.90
N GLY A 76 -7.67 0.88 6.60
CA GLY A 76 -6.37 0.57 6.02
C GLY A 76 -5.68 1.87 5.65
N LEU A 77 -4.41 1.98 6.02
CA LEU A 77 -3.55 3.06 5.57
C LEU A 77 -2.55 2.45 4.58
N PHE A 78 -2.51 3.02 3.39
CA PHE A 78 -1.64 2.59 2.31
C PHE A 78 -0.81 3.76 1.85
N THR A 79 0.36 3.44 1.35
CA THR A 79 1.33 4.44 0.97
C THR A 79 1.96 4.02 -0.37
N PHE A 80 2.27 5.01 -1.21
CA PHE A 80 2.65 4.80 -2.60
C PHE A 80 3.87 5.67 -2.93
N ASN A 81 4.78 5.13 -3.75
CA ASN A 81 5.90 5.90 -4.27
C ASN A 81 5.51 6.63 -5.57
N ASN A 82 5.92 7.88 -5.75
CA ASN A 82 5.58 8.68 -6.94
C ASN A 82 6.69 8.68 -8.00
N GLY A 83 7.37 7.55 -8.18
CA GLY A 83 8.47 7.44 -9.13
C GLY A 83 8.91 6.00 -9.39
N VAL A 84 10.12 5.87 -9.90
CA VAL A 84 10.67 4.58 -10.35
C VAL A 84 11.05 3.70 -9.16
N ILE A 85 10.52 2.48 -9.13
CA ILE A 85 11.02 1.41 -8.27
C ILE A 85 12.15 0.72 -8.98
N GLN A 86 13.27 0.53 -8.28
CA GLN A 86 14.40 -0.27 -8.76
C GLN A 86 15.03 -1.04 -7.61
N VAL A 87 15.64 -2.16 -7.93
CA VAL A 87 16.45 -2.92 -6.97
C VAL A 87 17.71 -2.10 -6.64
N PRO A 88 18.01 -1.85 -5.35
CA PRO A 88 19.27 -1.25 -4.93
C PRO A 88 20.46 -2.08 -5.41
N LYS A 89 21.50 -1.41 -5.90
CA LYS A 89 22.68 -2.09 -6.47
C LYS A 89 23.41 -2.94 -5.43
N GLU A 90 23.33 -2.54 -4.16
CA GLU A 90 23.91 -3.21 -3.00
C GLU A 90 23.26 -4.58 -2.73
N LEU A 91 22.07 -4.83 -3.27
CA LEU A 91 21.36 -6.11 -3.14
C LEU A 91 21.60 -7.05 -4.32
N VAL A 92 22.42 -6.63 -5.30
CA VAL A 92 22.76 -7.39 -6.51
C VAL A 92 24.22 -7.81 -6.47
N ASP A 93 24.46 -9.12 -6.47
CA ASP A 93 25.80 -9.71 -6.46
C ASP A 93 25.80 -11.04 -7.24
N GLU A 94 26.95 -11.72 -7.30
CA GLU A 94 27.08 -12.99 -8.03
C GLU A 94 26.16 -14.11 -7.51
N LYS A 95 25.83 -14.10 -6.21
CA LYS A 95 24.92 -15.06 -5.57
C LYS A 95 23.46 -14.62 -5.68
N HIS A 96 23.22 -13.33 -5.83
CA HIS A 96 21.89 -12.71 -5.90
C HIS A 96 21.77 -11.85 -7.16
N PRO A 97 21.53 -12.45 -8.33
CA PRO A 97 21.38 -11.69 -9.57
C PRO A 97 20.13 -10.79 -9.53
N LEU A 98 20.12 -9.76 -10.37
CA LEU A 98 19.00 -8.84 -10.51
C LEU A 98 17.76 -9.58 -11.01
N LEU A 99 16.65 -9.55 -10.27
CA LEU A 99 15.40 -10.23 -10.63
C LEU A 99 14.38 -9.32 -11.31
N TYR A 100 14.42 -8.01 -11.04
CA TYR A 100 13.43 -7.06 -11.50
C TYR A 100 14.09 -5.87 -12.20
N LYS A 101 13.54 -5.48 -13.35
CA LYS A 101 13.95 -4.24 -14.03
C LYS A 101 13.29 -3.03 -13.35
N PRO A 102 13.89 -1.84 -13.42
CA PRO A 102 13.25 -0.62 -12.96
C PRO A 102 11.91 -0.36 -13.65
N PHE A 103 10.92 0.16 -12.92
CA PHE A 103 9.61 0.51 -13.48
C PHE A 103 8.92 1.65 -12.70
N ASP A 104 7.97 2.33 -13.34
CA ASP A 104 7.21 3.42 -12.73
C ASP A 104 6.10 2.90 -11.79
N HIS A 105 6.13 3.30 -10.51
CA HIS A 105 5.17 2.84 -9.52
C HIS A 105 3.75 3.33 -9.79
N PRO A 106 3.51 4.62 -10.10
CA PRO A 106 2.18 5.08 -10.51
C PRO A 106 1.58 4.26 -11.67
N GLU A 107 2.38 3.91 -12.69
CA GLU A 107 1.91 3.05 -13.78
C GLU A 107 1.53 1.64 -13.32
N PHE A 108 2.35 1.04 -12.44
CA PHE A 108 2.02 -0.26 -11.84
C PHE A 108 0.71 -0.20 -11.03
N ILE A 109 0.48 0.84 -10.23
CA ILE A 109 -0.76 1.01 -9.47
C ILE A 109 -1.94 1.18 -10.41
N ARG A 110 -1.80 1.96 -11.49
CA ARG A 110 -2.84 2.11 -12.51
C ARG A 110 -3.17 0.76 -13.17
N PHE A 111 -2.16 -0.03 -13.52
CA PHE A 111 -2.34 -1.38 -14.04
C PHE A 111 -3.08 -2.26 -13.01
N PHE A 112 -2.61 -2.29 -11.76
CA PHE A 112 -3.17 -3.14 -10.72
C PHE A 112 -4.64 -2.84 -10.41
N LEU A 113 -5.02 -1.56 -10.39
CA LEU A 113 -6.38 -1.14 -10.07
C LEU A 113 -7.38 -1.29 -11.22
N ASN A 114 -6.91 -1.22 -12.47
CA ASN A 114 -7.79 -1.14 -13.65
C ASN A 114 -7.75 -2.37 -14.55
N ALA A 115 -6.76 -3.25 -14.38
CA ALA A 115 -6.59 -4.42 -15.25
C ALA A 115 -7.18 -5.67 -14.60
N ASP A 116 -8.21 -6.24 -15.25
CA ASP A 116 -8.80 -7.53 -14.87
C ASP A 116 -7.75 -8.65 -14.79
N GLU A 117 -6.73 -8.58 -15.64
CA GLU A 117 -5.60 -9.53 -15.65
C GLU A 117 -4.71 -9.40 -14.41
N ALA A 118 -4.56 -8.20 -13.85
CA ALA A 118 -3.81 -7.99 -12.62
C ALA A 118 -4.52 -8.65 -11.44
N ILE A 119 -5.85 -8.47 -11.35
CA ILE A 119 -6.69 -9.04 -10.29
C ILE A 119 -6.73 -10.58 -10.36
N LYS A 120 -6.67 -11.15 -11.57
CA LYS A 120 -6.69 -12.60 -11.81
C LYS A 120 -5.29 -13.23 -11.73
N SER A 121 -4.22 -12.44 -11.75
CA SER A 121 -2.85 -12.95 -11.74
C SER A 121 -2.44 -13.42 -10.34
N ALA A 122 -1.76 -14.58 -10.29
CA ALA A 122 -1.10 -15.05 -9.08
C ALA A 122 0.09 -14.16 -8.68
N ASN A 123 0.65 -13.38 -9.62
CA ASN A 123 1.72 -12.42 -9.37
C ASN A 123 1.59 -11.20 -10.29
N PRO A 124 0.85 -10.16 -9.85
CA PRO A 124 0.57 -8.97 -10.65
C PRO A 124 1.84 -8.20 -11.05
N ILE A 125 2.89 -8.23 -10.20
CA ILE A 125 4.17 -7.57 -10.47
C ILE A 125 4.88 -8.24 -11.65
N LYS A 126 4.94 -9.57 -11.67
CA LYS A 126 5.54 -10.29 -12.79
C LYS A 126 4.74 -10.10 -14.08
N THR A 127 3.42 -10.06 -13.99
CA THR A 127 2.57 -9.77 -15.16
C THR A 127 2.88 -8.39 -15.73
N PHE A 128 2.92 -7.36 -14.89
CA PHE A 128 3.23 -5.99 -15.30
C PHE A 128 4.62 -5.83 -15.92
N LEU A 129 5.62 -6.56 -15.41
CA LEU A 129 6.99 -6.47 -15.93
C LEU A 129 7.22 -7.22 -17.25
N ILE A 130 6.24 -8.03 -17.69
CA ILE A 130 6.29 -8.80 -18.94
C ILE A 130 5.36 -8.19 -20.01
N SER A 131 4.32 -7.44 -19.61
CA SER A 131 3.45 -6.68 -20.51
C SER A 131 4.16 -5.49 -21.14
#